data_AF-A0A925CUP4-F1
#
_entry.id   AF-A0A925CUP4-F1
#
_cell.length_a   1.000
_cell.length_b   1.000
_cell.length_c   1.000
_cell.angle_alpha   90.00
_cell.angle_beta   90.00
_cell.angle_gamma   90.00
#
_symmetry.space_group_name_H-M   'P 1'
#
loop_
_entity.id
_entity.type
_entity.pdbx_description
1 polymer ?
#
loop_
_entity_poly.entity_id
_entity_poly.type
_entity_poly.pdbx_seq_one_letter_code
_entity_poly.pdbx_strand_id
1 'polypeptide(L)'
;MRIRLLTCVVLLAASTACDENLFPVDREIFVVVKPTGTGTGRVQGDSPTVGINCRLQAAGAGDSDCSSSFRDAGGGGRFELSATADPGSVFESWTGCSAVNGPVCVLAFEVGGPSQTFDVKANFRLLAPSPHFGTNLLQNPGFETPVTVGPLPADVGRWQGDSAASVASTIAVSAHDGARALRFITSGPPGVSLVAGVSSQQWQIVDLSSIASAIDSGNVLATTEAWFYRVAGGEATDDRFDLRLTSYRGVPAELPVSYVNPGGVRFHDDMTTVIVGAGVWTRASLDVLIPAGVRYLVVEIYAFENRVNDATFPEFAGHYADDVSLVLRRLP
;
A
#
# COMPACT_ATOMS: atom_id res chain seq x y z
N MET A 1 6.04 61.64 -56.72
CA MET A 1 6.07 60.16 -56.86
C MET A 1 4.68 59.72 -57.30
N ARG A 2 4.57 59.10 -58.48
CA ARG A 2 3.29 58.69 -59.09
C ARG A 2 2.68 57.51 -58.34
N ILE A 3 1.40 57.55 -58.00
CA ILE A 3 0.58 56.34 -57.85
C ILE A 3 -0.71 56.55 -58.65
N ARG A 4 -0.94 55.62 -59.57
CA ARG A 4 -2.04 55.57 -60.53
C ARG A 4 -3.36 55.34 -59.79
N LEU A 5 -4.39 56.11 -60.14
CA LEU A 5 -5.77 55.64 -59.97
C LEU A 5 -6.00 54.49 -60.97
N LEU A 6 -6.32 53.30 -60.45
CA LEU A 6 -7.09 52.31 -61.19
C LEU A 6 -8.38 52.06 -60.41
N THR A 7 -9.46 52.52 -61.01
CA THR A 7 -10.85 52.25 -60.65
C THR A 7 -11.11 50.75 -60.77
N CYS A 8 -11.58 50.11 -59.71
CA CYS A 8 -12.27 48.83 -59.80
C CYS A 8 -13.75 49.08 -59.48
N VAL A 9 -14.60 48.76 -60.44
CA VAL A 9 -16.05 48.95 -60.40
C VAL A 9 -16.65 47.93 -59.44
N VAL A 10 -17.22 48.39 -58.32
CA VAL A 10 -18.08 47.56 -57.48
C VAL A 10 -19.47 47.56 -58.12
N LEU A 11 -19.86 46.46 -58.77
CA LEU A 11 -21.26 46.22 -59.10
C LEU A 11 -21.99 45.81 -57.82
N LEU A 12 -22.69 46.75 -57.19
CA LEU A 12 -23.74 46.44 -56.23
C LEU A 12 -24.97 45.92 -56.99
N ALA A 13 -25.23 44.62 -56.88
CA ALA A 13 -26.58 44.10 -57.01
C ALA A 13 -27.17 43.99 -55.60
N ALA A 14 -28.16 44.83 -55.30
CA ALA A 14 -28.85 44.84 -54.04
C ALA A 14 -29.79 43.64 -53.93
N SER A 15 -29.65 42.84 -52.86
CA SER A 15 -30.79 42.23 -52.20
C SER A 15 -30.43 41.83 -50.77
N THR A 16 -31.33 42.23 -49.87
CA THR A 16 -31.47 41.82 -48.45
C THR A 16 -30.37 42.28 -47.49
N ALA A 17 -30.83 43.03 -46.48
CA ALA A 17 -30.11 43.54 -45.32
C ALA A 17 -28.80 42.82 -44.99
N CYS A 18 -27.72 43.58 -44.85
CA CYS A 18 -26.69 43.22 -43.87
C CYS A 18 -27.40 43.24 -42.51
N ASP A 19 -27.93 42.10 -42.09
CA ASP A 19 -28.31 41.92 -40.70
C ASP A 19 -27.00 41.95 -39.92
N GLU A 20 -26.77 43.00 -39.14
CA GLU A 20 -25.60 43.08 -38.26
C GLU A 20 -25.63 42.00 -37.17
N ASN A 21 -26.68 41.16 -37.12
CA ASN A 21 -26.72 39.89 -36.38
C ASN A 21 -26.02 38.71 -37.07
N LEU A 22 -25.34 38.88 -38.21
CA LEU A 22 -24.58 37.80 -38.89
C LEU A 22 -23.18 37.55 -38.32
N PHE A 23 -22.73 38.31 -37.33
CA PHE A 23 -21.63 37.85 -36.49
C PHE A 23 -22.22 36.87 -35.47
N PRO A 24 -21.89 35.56 -35.52
CA PRO A 24 -22.22 34.69 -34.40
C PRO A 24 -21.65 35.35 -33.16
N VAL A 25 -22.53 35.71 -32.22
CA VAL A 25 -22.10 36.26 -30.94
C VAL A 25 -21.25 35.17 -30.31
N ASP A 26 -19.94 35.37 -30.25
CA ASP A 26 -19.03 34.44 -29.58
C ASP A 26 -19.49 34.31 -28.13
N ARG A 27 -19.97 33.13 -27.78
CA ARG A 27 -20.48 32.83 -26.45
C ARG A 27 -19.46 32.08 -25.66
N GLU A 28 -19.30 32.49 -24.41
CA GLU A 28 -18.38 31.83 -23.52
C GLU A 28 -19.09 30.69 -22.80
N ILE A 29 -18.55 29.49 -22.96
CA ILE A 29 -18.90 28.32 -22.17
C ILE A 29 -17.82 28.17 -21.12
N PHE A 30 -18.20 28.34 -19.85
CA PHE A 30 -17.31 28.19 -18.71
C PHE A 30 -17.65 26.91 -17.96
N VAL A 31 -16.66 26.07 -17.69
CA VAL A 31 -16.84 24.82 -16.92
C VAL A 31 -16.03 24.95 -15.65
N VAL A 32 -16.64 24.62 -14.51
CA VAL A 32 -15.96 24.48 -13.23
C VAL A 32 -16.29 23.10 -12.67
N VAL A 33 -15.26 22.33 -12.37
CA VAL A 33 -15.36 21.04 -11.69
C VAL A 33 -14.86 21.21 -10.27
N LYS A 34 -15.73 20.94 -9.29
CA LYS A 34 -15.41 21.04 -7.87
C LYS A 34 -15.41 19.64 -7.22
N PRO A 35 -14.50 19.37 -6.27
CA PRO A 35 -14.60 18.15 -5.48
C PRO A 35 -15.82 18.19 -4.54
N THR A 36 -16.37 17.01 -4.29
CA THR A 36 -17.23 16.72 -3.14
C THR A 36 -16.80 15.42 -2.50
N GLY A 37 -17.21 15.21 -1.25
CA GLY A 37 -16.83 14.03 -0.50
C GLY A 37 -15.44 14.12 0.12
N THR A 38 -14.98 12.97 0.61
CA THR A 38 -13.75 12.85 1.41
C THR A 38 -12.57 12.33 0.61
N GLY A 39 -12.82 11.72 -0.55
CA GLY A 39 -11.81 11.07 -1.40
C GLY A 39 -11.14 12.03 -2.38
N THR A 40 -10.20 11.48 -3.14
CA THR A 40 -9.47 12.18 -4.20
C THR A 40 -9.61 11.44 -5.52
N GLY A 41 -9.37 12.14 -6.61
CA GLY A 41 -9.40 11.54 -7.95
C GLY A 41 -9.03 12.51 -9.03
N ARG A 42 -9.10 12.06 -10.28
CA ARG A 42 -8.80 12.83 -11.48
C ARG A 42 -10.07 13.02 -12.29
N VAL A 43 -10.23 14.21 -12.86
CA VAL A 43 -11.26 14.50 -13.86
C VAL A 43 -10.58 14.93 -15.15
N GLN A 44 -11.04 14.33 -16.25
CA GLN A 44 -10.54 14.60 -17.60
C GLN A 44 -11.71 14.87 -18.54
N GLY A 45 -11.66 15.97 -19.27
CA GLY A 45 -12.49 16.24 -20.44
C GLY A 45 -11.66 16.07 -21.71
N ASP A 46 -12.26 15.48 -22.75
CA ASP A 46 -11.54 15.26 -24.00
C ASP A 46 -11.37 16.56 -24.81
N SER A 47 -10.13 16.79 -25.22
CA SER A 47 -9.73 17.79 -26.22
C SER A 47 -10.30 17.38 -27.58
N PRO A 48 -10.81 18.30 -28.43
CA PRO A 48 -10.44 19.71 -28.51
C PRO A 48 -11.34 20.71 -27.80
N THR A 49 -12.45 20.27 -27.19
CA THR A 49 -13.53 21.20 -26.80
C THR A 49 -13.37 21.78 -25.39
N VAL A 50 -12.90 20.98 -24.41
CA VAL A 50 -12.72 21.42 -23.02
C VAL A 50 -11.40 20.90 -22.46
N GLY A 51 -10.49 21.81 -22.12
CA GLY A 51 -9.14 21.51 -21.61
C GLY A 51 -9.10 21.16 -20.13
N ILE A 52 -10.04 20.36 -19.63
CA ILE A 52 -10.05 19.91 -18.23
C ILE A 52 -9.17 18.66 -18.11
N ASN A 53 -8.08 18.77 -17.37
CA ASN A 53 -7.28 17.62 -16.98
C ASN A 53 -6.57 17.93 -15.66
N CYS A 54 -7.15 17.48 -14.57
CA CYS A 54 -6.67 17.87 -13.25
C CYS A 54 -7.03 16.83 -12.19
N ARG A 55 -6.33 16.94 -11.06
CA ARG A 55 -6.56 16.11 -9.88
C ARG A 55 -7.35 16.91 -8.84
N LEU A 56 -8.49 16.37 -8.43
CA LEU A 56 -9.34 16.91 -7.37
C LEU A 56 -8.90 16.36 -6.01
N GLN A 57 -8.76 17.24 -5.03
CA GLN A 57 -8.48 16.87 -3.64
C GLN A 57 -9.80 16.68 -2.86
N ALA A 58 -9.71 16.23 -1.61
CA ALA A 58 -10.88 16.13 -0.74
C ALA A 58 -11.56 17.50 -0.58
N ALA A 59 -12.88 17.51 -0.43
CA ALA A 59 -13.62 18.76 -0.26
C ALA A 59 -13.09 19.54 0.96
N GLY A 60 -12.76 20.82 0.77
CA GLY A 60 -12.22 21.69 1.83
C GLY A 60 -10.70 21.57 2.06
N ALA A 61 -9.98 20.73 1.32
CA ALA A 61 -8.52 20.61 1.40
C ALA A 61 -7.74 21.74 0.69
N GLY A 62 -8.41 22.81 0.27
CA GLY A 62 -7.87 23.92 -0.56
C GLY A 62 -8.44 23.92 -1.98
N ASP A 63 -8.18 25.01 -2.73
CA ASP A 63 -8.66 25.19 -4.11
C ASP A 63 -8.11 24.07 -5.01
N SER A 64 -8.97 23.11 -5.32
CA SER A 64 -8.74 22.07 -6.33
C SER A 64 -9.83 22.14 -7.41
N ASP A 65 -10.42 23.32 -7.56
CA ASP A 65 -11.36 23.60 -8.63
C ASP A 65 -10.64 23.57 -9.98
N CYS A 66 -11.24 22.86 -10.93
CA CYS A 66 -10.73 22.81 -12.30
C CYS A 66 -11.67 23.55 -13.20
N SER A 67 -11.17 24.62 -13.79
CA SER A 67 -11.94 25.42 -14.72
C SER A 67 -11.30 25.46 -16.10
N SER A 68 -12.16 25.55 -17.11
CA SER A 68 -11.79 25.75 -18.50
C SER A 68 -12.91 26.50 -19.20
N SER A 69 -12.57 27.29 -20.20
CA SER A 69 -13.55 27.96 -21.03
C SER A 69 -13.19 27.89 -22.51
N PHE A 70 -14.22 27.94 -23.34
CA PHE A 70 -14.08 28.04 -24.78
C PHE A 70 -15.19 28.90 -25.36
N ARG A 71 -14.98 29.36 -26.59
CA ARG A 71 -15.97 30.15 -27.33
C ARG A 71 -16.74 29.25 -28.29
N ASP A 72 -18.07 29.32 -28.23
CA ASP A 72 -18.96 28.71 -29.21
C ASP A 72 -19.53 29.79 -30.14
N ALA A 73 -19.58 29.46 -31.44
CA ALA A 73 -20.15 30.32 -32.49
C ALA A 73 -21.68 30.20 -32.58
N GLY A 74 -22.34 29.74 -31.50
CA GLY A 74 -23.80 29.58 -31.41
C GLY A 74 -24.33 28.26 -31.99
N GLY A 75 -23.45 27.31 -32.31
CA GLY A 75 -23.81 26.03 -32.94
C GLY A 75 -24.37 24.99 -31.97
N GLY A 76 -24.29 25.24 -30.66
CA GLY A 76 -24.64 24.26 -29.63
C GLY A 76 -23.65 23.09 -29.62
N GLY A 77 -23.76 22.21 -28.62
CA GLY A 77 -22.83 21.11 -28.52
C GLY A 77 -22.99 20.26 -27.28
N ARG A 78 -22.17 19.20 -27.24
CA ARG A 78 -22.03 18.32 -26.08
C ARG A 78 -20.57 17.95 -25.89
N PHE A 79 -20.17 17.74 -24.64
CA PHE A 79 -18.88 17.18 -24.28
C PHE A 79 -18.99 16.37 -22.99
N GLU A 80 -17.98 15.56 -22.72
CA GLU A 80 -17.96 14.59 -21.63
C GLU A 80 -16.78 14.86 -20.69
N LEU A 81 -17.03 14.66 -19.40
CA LEU A 81 -16.01 14.62 -18.35
C LEU A 81 -15.97 13.21 -17.75
N SER A 82 -14.81 12.62 -17.66
CA SER A 82 -14.57 11.30 -17.06
C SER A 82 -13.88 11.44 -15.72
N ALA A 83 -14.41 10.77 -14.69
CA ALA A 83 -13.80 10.68 -13.36
C ALA A 83 -13.04 9.36 -13.18
N THR A 84 -11.85 9.42 -12.58
CA THR A 84 -11.07 8.25 -12.16
C THR A 84 -10.63 8.45 -10.72
N ALA A 85 -10.99 7.54 -9.81
CA ALA A 85 -10.59 7.64 -8.41
C ALA A 85 -9.10 7.33 -8.22
N ASP A 86 -8.45 8.03 -7.29
CA ASP A 86 -7.09 7.68 -6.87
C ASP A 86 -7.10 6.39 -6.01
N PRO A 87 -5.95 5.70 -5.85
CA PRO A 87 -5.83 4.61 -4.89
C PRO A 87 -6.31 5.01 -3.49
N GLY A 88 -7.14 4.18 -2.86
CA GLY A 88 -7.75 4.47 -1.56
C GLY A 88 -9.05 5.30 -1.62
N SER A 89 -9.50 5.69 -2.81
CA SER A 89 -10.78 6.35 -3.04
C SER A 89 -11.66 5.57 -4.01
N VAL A 90 -12.96 5.85 -3.99
CA VAL A 90 -13.93 5.41 -4.99
C VAL A 90 -14.70 6.61 -5.53
N PHE A 91 -15.07 6.55 -6.81
CA PHE A 91 -16.00 7.51 -7.40
C PHE A 91 -17.44 7.09 -7.09
N GLU A 92 -18.25 8.01 -6.57
CA GLU A 92 -19.63 7.71 -6.19
C GLU A 92 -20.66 8.30 -7.14
N SER A 93 -20.51 9.58 -7.49
CA SER A 93 -21.56 10.30 -8.20
C SER A 93 -21.08 11.62 -8.80
N TRP A 94 -21.82 12.07 -9.81
CA TRP A 94 -21.74 13.42 -10.35
C TRP A 94 -22.92 14.28 -9.91
N THR A 95 -22.76 15.60 -9.85
CA THR A 95 -23.86 16.58 -9.74
C THR A 95 -23.60 17.74 -10.69
N GLY A 96 -24.65 18.31 -11.29
CA GLY A 96 -24.52 19.45 -12.22
C GLY A 96 -24.33 19.08 -13.69
N CYS A 97 -24.41 17.78 -14.03
CA CYS A 97 -24.36 17.29 -15.40
C CYS A 97 -25.74 17.34 -16.07
N SER A 98 -25.77 17.49 -17.40
CA SER A 98 -26.98 17.32 -18.20
C SER A 98 -27.45 15.86 -18.21
N ALA A 99 -26.50 14.92 -18.21
CA ALA A 99 -26.74 13.49 -18.03
C ALA A 99 -25.52 12.81 -17.36
N VAL A 100 -25.74 11.65 -16.72
CA VAL A 100 -24.69 10.87 -16.05
C VAL A 100 -24.72 9.42 -16.52
N ASN A 101 -23.56 8.89 -16.90
CA ASN A 101 -23.37 7.48 -17.24
C ASN A 101 -22.15 6.93 -16.47
N GLY A 102 -22.41 6.40 -15.27
CA GLY A 102 -21.36 5.92 -14.38
C GLY A 102 -20.33 7.03 -14.05
N PRO A 103 -19.03 6.82 -14.33
CA PRO A 103 -18.00 7.83 -14.09
C PRO A 103 -17.99 8.96 -15.13
N VAL A 104 -18.89 8.96 -16.12
CA VAL A 104 -18.96 9.98 -17.17
C VAL A 104 -20.09 10.97 -16.91
N CYS A 105 -19.75 12.25 -16.94
CA CYS A 105 -20.66 13.40 -16.87
C CYS A 105 -20.79 14.04 -18.26
N VAL A 106 -22.01 14.11 -18.78
CA VAL A 106 -22.31 14.74 -20.07
C VAL A 106 -22.82 16.15 -19.83
N LEU A 107 -22.25 17.13 -20.53
CA LEU A 107 -22.64 18.52 -20.52
C LEU A 107 -23.10 18.93 -21.91
N ALA A 108 -24.30 19.52 -22.00
CA ALA A 108 -24.89 19.96 -23.25
C ALA A 108 -25.35 21.41 -23.16
N PHE A 109 -25.16 22.14 -24.26
CA PHE A 109 -25.58 23.54 -24.42
C PHE A 109 -26.28 23.70 -25.77
N GLU A 110 -27.28 24.58 -25.81
CA GLU A 110 -28.24 24.65 -26.90
C GLU A 110 -27.81 25.61 -28.03
N VAL A 111 -28.25 25.29 -29.26
CA VAL A 111 -28.11 26.17 -30.41
C VAL A 111 -28.80 27.50 -30.10
N GLY A 112 -28.13 28.63 -30.31
CA GLY A 112 -28.76 29.93 -30.04
C GLY A 112 -28.90 30.29 -28.55
N GLY A 113 -28.45 29.46 -27.59
CA GLY A 113 -28.51 29.75 -26.14
C GLY A 113 -27.44 30.73 -25.61
N PRO A 114 -27.65 31.40 -24.46
CA PRO A 114 -26.70 32.41 -23.92
C PRO A 114 -25.36 31.79 -23.49
N SER A 115 -24.37 32.63 -23.14
CA SER A 115 -23.18 32.17 -22.40
C SER A 115 -23.59 31.38 -21.16
N GLN A 116 -22.89 30.28 -20.88
CA GLN A 116 -23.30 29.31 -19.87
C GLN A 116 -22.13 28.91 -18.99
N THR A 117 -22.40 28.83 -17.68
CA THR A 117 -21.48 28.24 -16.70
C THR A 117 -22.00 26.89 -16.24
N PHE A 118 -21.16 25.86 -16.32
CA PHE A 118 -21.40 24.54 -15.76
C PHE A 118 -20.64 24.39 -14.44
N ASP A 119 -21.36 24.43 -13.32
CA ASP A 119 -20.84 24.06 -12.00
C ASP A 119 -21.07 22.57 -11.75
N VAL A 120 -20.06 21.76 -12.06
CA VAL A 120 -20.10 20.31 -11.90
C VAL A 120 -19.38 19.89 -10.63
N LYS A 121 -19.91 18.88 -9.94
CA LYS A 121 -19.29 18.30 -8.74
C LYS A 121 -19.01 16.82 -8.93
N ALA A 122 -17.77 16.40 -8.72
CA ALA A 122 -17.38 14.99 -8.66
C ALA A 122 -17.34 14.56 -7.20
N ASN A 123 -18.09 13.51 -6.82
CA ASN A 123 -18.04 12.95 -5.47
C ASN A 123 -17.08 11.75 -5.44
N PHE A 124 -15.95 11.95 -4.77
CA PHE A 124 -15.06 10.85 -4.40
C PHE A 124 -15.20 10.57 -2.92
N ARG A 125 -15.29 9.30 -2.55
CA ARG A 125 -15.30 8.86 -1.15
C ARG A 125 -14.02 8.10 -0.84
N LEU A 126 -13.39 8.43 0.30
CA LEU A 126 -12.32 7.59 0.83
C LEU A 126 -12.88 6.20 1.13
N LEU A 127 -12.19 5.18 0.65
CA LEU A 127 -12.35 3.85 1.22
C LEU A 127 -11.99 3.95 2.69
N ALA A 128 -12.88 3.48 3.56
CA ALA A 128 -12.55 3.37 4.97
C ALA A 128 -11.28 2.50 5.05
N PRO A 129 -10.26 2.90 5.84
CA PRO A 129 -9.13 2.02 6.08
C PRO A 129 -9.69 0.69 6.60
N SER A 130 -9.26 -0.41 6.00
CA SER A 130 -9.59 -1.76 6.46
C SER A 130 -9.41 -1.80 7.98
N PRO A 131 -10.45 -2.13 8.78
CA PRO A 131 -10.30 -2.13 10.22
C PRO A 131 -9.19 -3.12 10.59
N HIS A 132 -8.17 -2.60 11.27
CA HIS A 132 -7.07 -3.39 11.81
C HIS A 132 -7.51 -4.03 13.13
N PHE A 133 -7.06 -5.25 13.38
CA PHE A 133 -7.30 -5.96 14.65
C PHE A 133 -6.23 -5.62 15.71
N GLY A 134 -5.84 -4.35 15.81
CA GLY A 134 -4.74 -3.87 16.68
C GLY A 134 -3.60 -3.24 15.90
N THR A 135 -2.53 -2.84 16.59
CA THR A 135 -1.32 -2.25 15.99
C THR A 135 -0.29 -3.33 15.66
N ASN A 136 0.32 -3.94 16.68
CA ASN A 136 1.23 -5.08 16.54
C ASN A 136 0.77 -6.17 17.54
N LEU A 137 0.54 -7.38 17.04
CA LEU A 137 0.07 -8.50 17.87
C LEU A 137 1.21 -9.22 18.61
N LEU A 138 2.46 -8.96 18.24
CA LEU A 138 3.63 -9.56 18.88
C LEU A 138 3.95 -8.87 20.21
N GLN A 139 4.33 -9.68 21.19
CA GLN A 139 4.90 -9.24 22.45
C GLN A 139 6.41 -9.08 22.29
N ASN A 140 6.98 -8.02 22.89
CA ASN A 140 8.42 -7.72 22.83
C ASN A 140 8.99 -7.71 21.39
N PRO A 141 8.37 -6.98 20.44
CA PRO A 141 8.76 -7.01 19.02
C PRO A 141 10.15 -6.43 18.74
N GLY A 142 10.62 -5.49 19.57
CA GLY A 142 11.97 -4.92 19.50
C GLY A 142 12.98 -5.58 20.45
N PHE A 143 12.65 -6.74 21.04
CA PHE A 143 13.55 -7.49 21.92
C PHE A 143 14.12 -6.72 23.13
N GLU A 144 13.37 -5.73 23.61
CA GLU A 144 13.72 -4.90 24.77
C GLU A 144 13.83 -5.68 26.08
N THR A 145 13.19 -6.85 26.15
CA THR A 145 13.37 -7.84 27.22
C THR A 145 14.03 -9.11 26.69
N PRO A 146 14.75 -9.88 27.54
CA PRO A 146 15.40 -11.11 27.13
C PRO A 146 14.43 -12.12 26.50
N VAL A 147 14.87 -12.75 25.40
CA VAL A 147 14.18 -13.92 24.82
C VAL A 147 14.43 -15.18 25.64
N THR A 148 13.55 -16.18 25.47
CA THR A 148 13.72 -17.48 26.11
C THR A 148 14.53 -18.41 25.21
N VAL A 149 15.61 -19.00 25.71
CA VAL A 149 16.36 -20.01 24.95
C VAL A 149 15.83 -21.41 25.29
N GLY A 150 15.51 -22.22 24.29
CA GLY A 150 14.93 -23.54 24.48
C GLY A 150 14.34 -24.14 23.19
N PRO A 151 13.55 -25.23 23.32
CA PRO A 151 12.86 -25.83 22.17
C PRO A 151 11.75 -24.90 21.65
N LEU A 152 11.00 -25.35 20.64
CA LEU A 152 9.76 -24.69 20.19
C LEU A 152 8.85 -24.32 21.38
N PRO A 153 8.22 -23.13 21.37
CA PRO A 153 7.31 -22.70 22.42
C PRO A 153 6.06 -23.59 22.50
N ALA A 154 5.57 -23.78 23.71
CA ALA A 154 4.29 -24.42 24.02
C ALA A 154 3.22 -23.42 24.49
N ASP A 155 3.61 -22.15 24.70
CA ASP A 155 2.79 -21.07 25.24
C ASP A 155 2.79 -19.84 24.32
N VAL A 156 1.76 -19.01 24.44
CA VAL A 156 1.57 -17.81 23.62
C VAL A 156 2.36 -16.60 24.13
N GLY A 157 2.70 -15.68 23.22
CA GLY A 157 3.15 -14.33 23.54
C GLY A 157 4.57 -14.22 24.09
N ARG A 158 5.44 -15.21 23.82
CA ARG A 158 6.86 -15.14 24.19
C ARG A 158 7.74 -15.56 23.03
N TRP A 159 8.80 -14.79 22.79
CA TRP A 159 9.88 -15.21 21.91
C TRP A 159 10.68 -16.32 22.58
N GLN A 160 10.76 -17.45 21.89
CA GLN A 160 11.51 -18.61 22.33
C GLN A 160 12.18 -19.29 21.14
N GLY A 161 13.38 -19.85 21.33
CA GLY A 161 14.00 -20.71 20.33
C GLY A 161 15.47 -20.98 20.59
N ASP A 162 16.26 -21.05 19.52
CA ASP A 162 17.68 -21.34 19.56
C ASP A 162 18.49 -20.32 20.36
N SER A 163 19.78 -20.56 20.52
CA SER A 163 20.66 -19.67 21.28
C SER A 163 20.69 -18.28 20.63
N ALA A 164 20.06 -17.33 21.31
CA ALA A 164 20.01 -15.93 20.94
C ALA A 164 20.00 -15.07 22.21
N ALA A 165 20.32 -13.78 22.07
CA ALA A 165 20.30 -12.85 23.18
C ALA A 165 19.77 -11.48 22.74
N SER A 166 18.94 -10.88 23.59
CA SER A 166 18.62 -9.46 23.49
C SER A 166 19.85 -8.65 23.92
N VAL A 167 20.43 -7.87 23.03
CA VAL A 167 21.65 -7.09 23.30
C VAL A 167 21.39 -5.60 23.12
N ALA A 168 22.02 -4.78 23.97
CA ALA A 168 21.88 -3.33 23.87
C ALA A 168 22.62 -2.77 22.64
N SER A 169 22.11 -1.67 22.10
CA SER A 169 22.81 -0.86 21.10
C SER A 169 24.23 -0.53 21.57
N THR A 170 25.17 -0.63 20.64
CA THR A 170 26.58 -0.26 20.84
C THR A 170 26.97 0.79 19.79
N ILE A 171 28.19 1.32 19.91
CA ILE A 171 28.75 2.21 18.87
C ILE A 171 28.84 1.50 17.50
N ALA A 172 29.01 0.18 17.49
CA ALA A 172 29.19 -0.59 16.26
C ALA A 172 27.87 -1.05 15.62
N VAL A 173 26.85 -1.30 16.44
CA VAL A 173 25.53 -1.78 16.00
C VAL A 173 24.46 -1.09 16.83
N SER A 174 23.67 -0.25 16.18
CA SER A 174 22.44 0.33 16.74
C SER A 174 21.26 -0.56 16.40
N ALA A 175 20.38 -0.77 17.38
CA ALA A 175 19.04 -1.33 17.16
C ALA A 175 18.28 -0.51 16.10
N HIS A 176 17.38 -1.19 15.39
CA HIS A 176 16.51 -0.54 14.40
C HIS A 176 15.43 0.29 15.11
N ASP A 177 14.83 -0.26 16.16
CA ASP A 177 13.92 0.43 17.06
C ASP A 177 14.38 0.26 18.52
N GLY A 178 13.96 1.19 19.39
CA GLY A 178 14.26 1.09 20.80
C GLY A 178 15.76 1.12 21.17
N ALA A 179 16.13 0.33 22.17
CA ALA A 179 17.46 0.32 22.77
C ALA A 179 18.18 -1.02 22.64
N ARG A 180 17.49 -2.09 22.23
CA ARG A 180 18.05 -3.43 22.11
C ARG A 180 17.63 -4.07 20.78
N ALA A 181 18.34 -5.11 20.39
CA ALA A 181 17.96 -5.97 19.28
C ALA A 181 18.24 -7.44 19.65
N LEU A 182 17.61 -8.36 18.93
CA LEU A 182 17.96 -9.77 19.02
C LEU A 182 19.29 -9.99 18.30
N ARG A 183 20.22 -10.70 18.94
CA ARG A 183 21.42 -11.25 18.29
C ARG A 183 21.32 -12.77 18.26
N PHE A 184 21.42 -13.34 17.06
CA PHE A 184 21.56 -14.79 16.87
C PHE A 184 22.98 -15.22 17.27
N ILE A 185 23.11 -16.37 17.95
CA ILE A 185 24.41 -16.85 18.49
C ILE A 185 24.82 -18.17 17.83
N THR A 186 23.95 -19.18 17.82
CA THR A 186 24.22 -20.51 17.23
C THR A 186 23.00 -21.10 16.52
N SER A 187 23.21 -22.05 15.60
CA SER A 187 22.23 -22.76 14.78
C SER A 187 21.43 -23.84 15.53
N GLY A 188 21.19 -23.61 16.82
CA GLY A 188 20.49 -24.55 17.69
C GLY A 188 20.48 -24.12 19.16
N PRO A 189 19.73 -24.84 20.03
CA PRO A 189 19.70 -24.56 21.45
C PRO A 189 21.03 -24.96 22.15
N PRO A 190 21.27 -24.52 23.39
CA PRO A 190 22.46 -24.90 24.13
C PRO A 190 22.57 -26.42 24.30
N GLY A 191 23.76 -26.97 24.04
CA GLY A 191 24.05 -28.39 24.30
C GLY A 191 23.68 -29.36 23.18
N VAL A 192 23.19 -28.88 22.02
CA VAL A 192 23.10 -29.71 20.80
C VAL A 192 24.38 -29.61 19.96
N SER A 193 24.68 -30.66 19.18
CA SER A 193 25.80 -30.63 18.24
C SER A 193 25.49 -29.67 17.10
N LEU A 194 26.27 -28.60 16.98
CA LEU A 194 26.08 -27.52 15.99
C LEU A 194 26.42 -27.96 14.55
N VAL A 195 27.06 -29.12 14.36
CA VAL A 195 27.62 -29.59 13.07
C VAL A 195 26.56 -29.88 12.00
N ALA A 196 25.27 -29.95 12.36
CA ALA A 196 24.17 -30.19 11.41
C ALA A 196 23.13 -29.08 11.37
N GLY A 197 23.18 -28.12 12.29
CA GLY A 197 22.33 -26.93 12.23
C GLY A 197 22.82 -26.03 11.09
N VAL A 198 21.90 -25.38 10.39
CA VAL A 198 22.23 -24.35 9.37
C VAL A 198 21.46 -23.07 9.63
N SER A 199 20.71 -22.99 10.73
CA SER A 199 19.89 -21.83 11.04
C SER A 199 19.67 -21.68 12.53
N SER A 200 19.66 -20.43 13.00
CA SER A 200 19.15 -20.06 14.32
C SER A 200 17.74 -19.50 14.16
N GLN A 201 16.79 -20.03 14.94
CA GLN A 201 15.37 -19.73 14.83
C GLN A 201 14.83 -19.16 16.13
N GLN A 202 13.92 -18.17 16.02
CA GLN A 202 13.07 -17.74 17.13
C GLN A 202 11.61 -17.78 16.70
N TRP A 203 10.74 -18.22 17.61
CA TRP A 203 9.31 -18.38 17.42
C TRP A 203 8.53 -17.54 18.41
N GLN A 204 7.37 -17.04 17.99
CA GLN A 204 6.33 -16.55 18.89
C GLN A 204 4.95 -17.00 18.42
N ILE A 205 4.17 -17.59 19.32
CA ILE A 205 2.78 -17.99 19.07
C ILE A 205 1.85 -16.82 19.43
N VAL A 206 0.94 -16.47 18.52
CA VAL A 206 -0.07 -15.42 18.68
C VAL A 206 -1.45 -16.05 18.68
N ASP A 207 -2.26 -15.74 19.70
CA ASP A 207 -3.65 -16.20 19.83
C ASP A 207 -4.61 -15.27 19.08
N LEU A 208 -5.41 -15.83 18.18
CA LEU A 208 -6.39 -15.12 17.36
C LEU A 208 -7.84 -15.40 17.77
N SER A 209 -8.07 -16.07 18.91
CA SER A 209 -9.40 -16.49 19.36
C SER A 209 -10.39 -15.33 19.47
N SER A 210 -9.91 -14.13 19.83
CA SER A 210 -10.73 -12.91 19.93
C SER A 210 -11.30 -12.42 18.60
N ILE A 211 -10.71 -12.83 17.46
CA ILE A 211 -11.10 -12.42 16.11
C ILE A 211 -11.55 -13.60 15.22
N ALA A 212 -11.81 -14.76 15.83
CA ALA A 212 -12.15 -16.00 15.13
C ALA A 212 -13.29 -15.84 14.12
N SER A 213 -14.33 -15.06 14.45
CA SER A 213 -15.47 -14.83 13.55
C SER A 213 -15.09 -14.11 12.25
N ALA A 214 -14.08 -13.22 12.30
CA ALA A 214 -13.58 -12.55 11.12
C ALA A 214 -12.71 -13.48 10.26
N ILE A 215 -11.89 -14.32 10.90
CA ILE A 215 -11.07 -15.31 10.21
C ILE A 215 -11.97 -16.34 9.52
N ASP A 216 -13.01 -16.81 10.20
CA ASP A 216 -13.94 -17.80 9.67
C ASP A 216 -14.76 -17.26 8.48
N SER A 217 -14.86 -15.94 8.33
CA SER A 217 -15.46 -15.31 7.15
C SER A 217 -14.52 -15.22 5.93
N GLY A 218 -13.25 -15.65 6.07
CA GLY A 218 -12.28 -15.73 4.97
C GLY A 218 -11.65 -14.40 4.53
N ASN A 219 -11.86 -13.32 5.28
CA ASN A 219 -11.50 -11.96 4.85
C ASN A 219 -10.45 -11.31 5.76
N VAL A 220 -9.49 -12.07 6.30
CA VAL A 220 -8.43 -11.51 7.16
C VAL A 220 -7.07 -11.71 6.50
N LEU A 221 -6.38 -10.60 6.24
CA LEU A 221 -5.00 -10.58 5.78
C LEU A 221 -4.07 -10.30 6.97
N ALA A 222 -3.02 -11.11 7.10
CA ALA A 222 -1.89 -10.89 7.97
C ALA A 222 -0.74 -10.26 7.21
N THR A 223 -0.22 -9.14 7.70
CA THR A 223 1.02 -8.53 7.25
C THR A 223 2.06 -8.74 8.35
N THR A 224 3.16 -9.43 8.04
CA THR A 224 4.26 -9.69 8.98
C THR A 224 5.54 -9.09 8.44
N GLU A 225 6.31 -8.43 9.30
CA GLU A 225 7.56 -7.77 8.92
C GLU A 225 8.63 -7.97 9.98
N ALA A 226 9.90 -7.91 9.56
CA ALA A 226 11.04 -7.90 10.46
C ALA A 226 12.18 -7.12 9.80
N TRP A 227 13.02 -6.49 10.62
CA TRP A 227 14.26 -5.89 10.17
C TRP A 227 15.44 -6.77 10.55
N PHE A 228 16.33 -7.00 9.60
CA PHE A 228 17.51 -7.84 9.77
C PHE A 228 18.78 -7.04 9.49
N TYR A 229 19.83 -7.33 10.24
CA TYR A 229 21.14 -6.68 10.10
C TYR A 229 22.24 -7.71 10.25
N ARG A 230 23.35 -7.49 9.52
CA ARG A 230 24.60 -8.20 9.78
C ARG A 230 25.78 -7.25 9.84
N VAL A 231 26.75 -7.54 10.70
CA VAL A 231 28.03 -6.81 10.74
C VAL A 231 28.86 -7.04 9.47
N ALA A 232 29.81 -6.16 9.20
CA ALA A 232 30.79 -6.41 8.15
C ALA A 232 31.65 -7.64 8.48
N GLY A 233 31.97 -8.42 7.46
CA GLY A 233 32.81 -9.62 7.56
C GLY A 233 33.34 -10.04 6.20
N GLY A 234 34.15 -11.12 6.15
CA GLY A 234 34.73 -11.66 4.92
C GLY A 234 33.73 -12.45 4.07
N GLU A 235 34.22 -13.04 2.97
CA GLU A 235 33.40 -13.82 2.01
C GLU A 235 32.71 -15.04 2.61
N ALA A 236 33.23 -15.54 3.74
CA ALA A 236 32.65 -16.62 4.51
C ALA A 236 31.45 -16.19 5.39
N THR A 237 31.17 -14.89 5.52
CA THR A 237 30.14 -14.44 6.45
C THR A 237 28.76 -14.59 5.85
N ASP A 238 27.88 -15.28 6.57
CA ASP A 238 26.52 -15.54 6.11
C ASP A 238 25.68 -14.27 5.99
N ASP A 239 24.72 -14.30 5.08
CA ASP A 239 23.94 -13.13 4.71
C ASP A 239 22.45 -13.40 4.53
N ARG A 240 21.99 -14.65 4.70
CA ARG A 240 20.59 -15.00 4.56
C ARG A 240 19.83 -14.93 5.88
N PHE A 241 18.65 -14.31 5.82
CA PHE A 241 17.64 -14.34 6.87
C PHE A 241 16.29 -14.70 6.25
N ASP A 242 15.45 -15.39 7.01
CA ASP A 242 14.08 -15.69 6.60
C ASP A 242 13.09 -15.14 7.63
N LEU A 243 11.92 -14.74 7.14
CA LEU A 243 10.72 -14.45 7.92
C LEU A 243 9.63 -15.41 7.46
N ARG A 244 9.06 -16.18 8.40
CA ARG A 244 7.99 -17.14 8.11
C ARG A 244 6.78 -16.85 9.00
N LEU A 245 5.60 -17.01 8.42
CA LEU A 245 4.33 -17.02 9.11
C LEU A 245 3.65 -18.37 8.93
N THR A 246 3.36 -19.04 10.03
CA THR A 246 2.71 -20.35 10.03
C THR A 246 1.34 -20.24 10.69
N SER A 247 0.28 -20.52 9.94
CA SER A 247 -1.07 -20.67 10.47
C SER A 247 -1.25 -22.01 11.16
N TYR A 248 -1.85 -22.03 12.35
CA TYR A 248 -2.04 -23.24 13.15
C TYR A 248 -3.46 -23.35 13.71
N ARG A 249 -4.05 -24.54 13.58
CA ARG A 249 -5.42 -24.88 14.03
C ARG A 249 -5.49 -25.76 15.28
N GLY A 250 -4.36 -26.18 15.83
CA GLY A 250 -4.30 -27.01 17.04
C GLY A 250 -4.32 -26.19 18.32
N VAL A 251 -3.77 -26.74 19.41
CA VAL A 251 -3.57 -26.02 20.68
C VAL A 251 -2.09 -25.73 20.90
N PRO A 252 -1.69 -24.59 21.50
CA PRO A 252 -0.28 -24.20 21.61
C PRO A 252 0.62 -25.27 22.25
N ALA A 253 0.13 -25.97 23.28
CA ALA A 253 0.88 -27.03 23.95
C ALA A 253 1.23 -28.22 23.05
N GLU A 254 0.48 -28.45 21.97
CA GLU A 254 0.76 -29.51 20.99
C GLU A 254 1.68 -29.05 19.86
N LEU A 255 2.03 -27.75 19.80
CA LEU A 255 2.83 -27.19 18.71
C LEU A 255 4.19 -27.90 18.57
N PRO A 256 5.00 -28.13 19.63
CA PRO A 256 6.32 -28.75 19.46
C PRO A 256 6.26 -30.14 18.82
N VAL A 257 5.26 -30.96 19.18
CA VAL A 257 5.06 -32.30 18.61
C VAL A 257 4.52 -32.21 17.18
N SER A 258 3.55 -31.31 16.95
CA SER A 258 2.90 -31.12 15.66
C SER A 258 3.83 -30.52 14.61
N TYR A 259 4.77 -29.66 15.02
CA TYR A 259 5.72 -28.99 14.14
C TYR A 259 6.73 -29.99 13.55
N VAL A 260 7.17 -30.97 14.35
CA VAL A 260 8.08 -32.04 13.89
C VAL A 260 7.35 -33.09 13.07
N ASN A 261 6.08 -33.39 13.41
CA ASN A 261 5.26 -34.37 12.71
C ASN A 261 3.98 -33.70 12.17
N PRO A 262 4.10 -32.85 11.14
CA PRO A 262 2.96 -32.11 10.61
C PRO A 262 2.04 -33.11 9.89
N GLY A 263 0.96 -33.53 10.56
CA GLY A 263 -0.08 -34.39 9.99
C GLY A 263 -0.93 -33.72 8.90
N GLY A 264 -0.31 -32.90 8.04
CA GLY A 264 -0.84 -32.32 6.79
C GLY A 264 -1.93 -31.25 6.90
N VAL A 265 -2.78 -31.28 7.92
CA VAL A 265 -4.03 -30.46 7.95
C VAL A 265 -4.00 -29.33 8.98
N ARG A 266 -2.98 -29.30 9.85
CA ARG A 266 -2.91 -28.33 10.95
C ARG A 266 -2.20 -27.03 10.59
N PHE A 267 -1.47 -27.01 9.48
CA PHE A 267 -0.53 -25.95 9.13
C PHE A 267 -0.78 -25.39 7.74
N HIS A 268 -0.57 -24.08 7.60
CA HIS A 268 -0.35 -23.41 6.33
C HIS A 268 0.77 -22.40 6.54
N ASP A 269 1.89 -22.58 5.87
CA ASP A 269 3.10 -21.77 5.99
C ASP A 269 3.34 -20.93 4.75
N ASP A 270 3.87 -19.72 4.97
CA ASP A 270 4.40 -18.86 3.93
C ASP A 270 5.65 -18.15 4.46
N MET A 271 6.59 -17.85 3.58
CA MET A 271 7.94 -17.44 3.94
C MET A 271 8.54 -16.51 2.90
N THR A 272 9.29 -15.52 3.38
CA THR A 272 10.14 -14.67 2.57
C THR A 272 11.60 -14.79 3.02
N THR A 273 12.52 -14.72 2.06
CA THR A 273 13.97 -14.79 2.27
C THR A 273 14.59 -13.46 1.85
N VAL A 274 15.51 -12.94 2.67
CA VAL A 274 16.26 -11.72 2.35
C VAL A 274 17.76 -11.98 2.45
N ILE A 275 18.50 -11.36 1.53
CA ILE A 275 19.96 -11.28 1.58
C ILE A 275 20.35 -9.91 2.11
N VAL A 276 21.04 -9.89 3.25
CA VAL A 276 21.33 -8.66 4.00
C VAL A 276 22.74 -8.17 3.70
N GLY A 277 22.85 -6.91 3.28
CA GLY A 277 24.13 -6.24 3.11
C GLY A 277 24.84 -5.99 4.44
N ALA A 278 26.17 -5.99 4.43
CA ALA A 278 26.97 -5.67 5.61
C ALA A 278 26.67 -4.24 6.08
N GLY A 279 26.37 -4.08 7.37
CA GLY A 279 26.22 -2.79 8.02
C GLY A 279 24.90 -2.06 7.74
N VAL A 280 23.90 -2.73 7.17
CA VAL A 280 22.62 -2.12 6.78
C VAL A 280 21.44 -2.94 7.28
N TRP A 281 20.49 -2.27 7.93
CA TRP A 281 19.19 -2.86 8.26
C TRP A 281 18.36 -3.07 7.00
N THR A 282 17.90 -4.29 6.78
CA THR A 282 17.12 -4.70 5.60
C THR A 282 15.79 -5.29 6.04
N ARG A 283 14.70 -4.82 5.45
CA ARG A 283 13.33 -5.24 5.79
C ARG A 283 12.93 -6.52 5.04
N ALA A 284 12.33 -7.46 5.76
CA ALA A 284 11.53 -8.56 5.24
C ALA A 284 10.05 -8.26 5.44
N SER A 285 9.20 -8.63 4.50
CA SER A 285 7.73 -8.43 4.60
C SER A 285 6.98 -9.54 3.87
N LEU A 286 5.85 -9.95 4.44
CA LEU A 286 4.99 -11.03 3.96
C LEU A 286 3.51 -10.66 4.19
N ASP A 287 2.67 -10.88 3.18
CA ASP A 287 1.22 -10.75 3.25
C ASP A 287 0.55 -12.11 3.03
N VAL A 288 -0.20 -12.60 4.02
CA VAL A 288 -0.85 -13.92 3.98
C VAL A 288 -2.33 -13.81 4.29
N LEU A 289 -3.17 -14.38 3.43
CA LEU A 289 -4.59 -14.54 3.73
C LEU A 289 -4.77 -15.67 4.75
N ILE A 290 -5.33 -15.37 5.92
CA ILE A 290 -5.50 -16.38 6.97
C ILE A 290 -6.64 -17.34 6.60
N PRO A 291 -6.40 -18.66 6.50
CA PRO A 291 -7.46 -19.63 6.26
C PRO A 291 -8.51 -19.66 7.38
N ALA A 292 -9.78 -19.90 7.02
CA ALA A 292 -10.86 -20.10 7.98
C ALA A 292 -10.55 -21.23 8.98
N GLY A 293 -10.96 -21.09 10.24
CA GLY A 293 -10.69 -22.08 11.30
C GLY A 293 -9.30 -21.99 11.94
N VAL A 294 -8.43 -21.08 11.50
CA VAL A 294 -7.16 -20.78 12.18
C VAL A 294 -7.43 -20.07 13.50
N ARG A 295 -6.67 -20.45 14.54
CA ARG A 295 -6.75 -19.85 15.88
C ARG A 295 -5.41 -19.34 16.39
N TYR A 296 -4.31 -19.80 15.80
CA TYR A 296 -2.98 -19.37 16.17
C TYR A 296 -2.17 -19.03 14.93
N LEU A 297 -1.33 -18.02 15.05
CA LEU A 297 -0.22 -17.78 14.12
C LEU A 297 1.08 -18.04 14.86
N VAL A 298 2.06 -18.59 14.16
CA VAL A 298 3.43 -18.72 14.64
C VAL A 298 4.28 -17.83 13.74
N VAL A 299 4.83 -16.77 14.32
CA VAL A 299 5.81 -15.90 13.64
C VAL A 299 7.19 -16.46 13.93
N GLU A 300 7.98 -16.59 12.88
CA GLU A 300 9.30 -17.21 12.93
C GLU A 300 10.32 -16.32 12.22
N ILE A 301 11.47 -16.10 12.86
CA ILE A 301 12.60 -15.37 12.28
C ILE A 301 13.86 -16.24 12.33
N TYR A 302 14.67 -16.12 11.28
CA TYR A 302 15.80 -16.98 11.03
C TYR A 302 17.05 -16.18 10.70
N ALA A 303 18.20 -16.62 11.19
CA ALA A 303 19.50 -16.38 10.56
C ALA A 303 20.03 -17.72 10.03
N PHE A 304 20.57 -17.75 8.81
CA PHE A 304 21.08 -18.96 8.17
C PHE A 304 22.59 -18.92 7.98
N GLU A 305 23.24 -20.08 8.13
CA GLU A 305 24.60 -20.33 7.68
C GLU A 305 24.60 -20.76 6.20
N ASN A 306 24.48 -19.79 5.30
CA ASN A 306 24.32 -20.05 3.87
C ASN A 306 25.62 -19.91 3.05
N ARG A 307 26.71 -19.43 3.64
CA ARG A 307 28.03 -19.28 3.01
C ARG A 307 28.98 -20.34 3.52
N VAL A 308 29.10 -20.48 4.83
CA VAL A 308 29.90 -21.50 5.49
C VAL A 308 29.09 -21.99 6.69
N ASN A 309 28.75 -23.28 6.68
CA ASN A 309 28.28 -23.93 7.91
C ASN A 309 29.51 -24.39 8.68
N ASP A 310 29.75 -23.77 9.83
CA ASP A 310 30.79 -24.23 10.72
C ASP A 310 30.40 -24.13 12.20
N ALA A 311 30.81 -25.10 13.00
CA ALA A 311 30.49 -25.14 14.41
C ALA A 311 31.39 -24.22 15.28
N THR A 312 32.01 -23.17 14.70
CA THR A 312 32.93 -22.29 15.42
C THR A 312 32.17 -21.23 16.18
N PHE A 313 32.41 -21.10 17.49
CA PHE A 313 31.70 -20.13 18.30
C PHE A 313 32.32 -18.71 18.27
N PRO A 314 31.52 -17.62 18.18
CA PRO A 314 30.10 -17.61 17.86
C PRO A 314 29.89 -17.93 16.37
N GLU A 315 28.91 -18.77 16.09
CA GLU A 315 28.61 -19.28 14.75
C GLU A 315 28.12 -18.14 13.85
N PHE A 316 27.23 -17.31 14.38
CA PHE A 316 26.84 -16.07 13.72
C PHE A 316 27.80 -14.93 14.09
N ALA A 317 28.52 -14.42 13.09
CA ALA A 317 29.51 -13.34 13.23
C ALA A 317 28.94 -12.03 13.78
N GLY A 318 27.63 -11.83 13.69
CA GLY A 318 26.93 -10.64 14.18
C GLY A 318 25.67 -10.43 13.37
N HIS A 319 24.73 -11.35 13.52
CA HIS A 319 23.44 -11.36 12.85
C HIS A 319 22.37 -10.93 13.84
N TYR A 320 21.53 -10.00 13.42
CA TYR A 320 20.57 -9.32 14.29
C TYR A 320 19.20 -9.28 13.64
N ALA A 321 18.17 -9.31 14.48
CA ALA A 321 16.80 -9.02 14.11
C ALA A 321 16.20 -8.00 15.08
N ASP A 322 15.29 -7.17 14.58
CA ASP A 322 14.62 -6.14 15.36
C ASP A 322 13.30 -5.70 14.71
N ASP A 323 12.49 -4.93 15.45
CA ASP A 323 11.24 -4.31 14.99
C ASP A 323 10.34 -5.29 14.20
N VAL A 324 10.03 -6.42 14.84
CA VAL A 324 9.17 -7.44 14.24
C VAL A 324 7.71 -7.05 14.40
N SER A 325 6.93 -7.05 13.32
CA SER A 325 5.51 -6.72 13.38
C SER A 325 4.63 -7.82 12.83
N LEU A 326 3.46 -7.98 13.44
CA LEU A 326 2.34 -8.75 12.90
C LEU A 326 1.08 -7.90 13.03
N VAL A 327 0.52 -7.51 11.89
CA VAL A 327 -0.69 -6.70 11.81
C VAL A 327 -1.74 -7.46 11.03
N LEU A 328 -2.96 -7.53 11.57
CA LEU A 328 -4.09 -8.15 10.88
C LEU A 328 -5.09 -7.09 10.44
N ARG A 329 -5.62 -7.22 9.22
CA ARG A 329 -6.65 -6.33 8.69
C ARG A 329 -7.76 -7.11 8.01
N ARG A 330 -8.99 -6.59 8.13
CA ARG A 330 -10.13 -7.12 7.39
C ARG A 330 -10.11 -6.62 5.94
N LEU A 331 -10.18 -7.54 4.99
CA LEU A 331 -10.38 -7.21 3.58
C LEU A 331 -11.84 -6.78 3.31
N PRO A 332 -12.08 -5.90 2.32
CA PRO A 332 -13.41 -5.43 1.95
C PRO A 332 -14.40 -6.55 1.63
#